data_AF-W4F9B1-F1
#
_entry.id   AF-W4F9B1-F1
#
_cell.length_a   1.000
_cell.length_b   1.000
_cell.length_c   1.000
_cell.angle_alpha   90.00
_cell.angle_beta   90.00
_cell.angle_gamma   90.00
#
_symmetry.space_group_name_H-M   'P 1'
#
loop_
_entity.id
_entity.type
_entity.pdbx_description
1 polymer ?
#
loop_
_entity_poly.entity_id
_entity_poly.type
_entity_poly.pdbx_seq_one_letter_code
_entity_poly.pdbx_strand_id
1 'polypeptide(L)'
;MTPEFLDLLTTLLEKDPSRRLGYLNGIADVKDHAWFRGTNWDSVRKNELVPPILPKPAGDDWVNNFDPQFTEQPHALNDEKLHEGTLNLAKEFAGFDYVRQMLWPSTTPTLQNHLYLRVLDGHFACHQPARLSKSKVDPVTGR
;
A
#
# COMPACT_ATOMS: atom_id res chain seq x y z
N MET A 1 27.85 14.29 -12.98
CA MET A 1 27.53 13.45 -11.81
C MET A 1 28.35 13.98 -10.65
N THR A 2 27.77 14.20 -9.46
CA THR A 2 28.51 14.85 -8.36
C THR A 2 29.50 13.87 -7.71
N PRO A 3 30.67 14.32 -7.23
CA PRO A 3 31.63 13.44 -6.55
C PRO A 3 31.02 12.71 -5.36
N GLU A 4 30.15 13.39 -4.61
CA GLU A 4 29.48 12.84 -3.43
C GLU A 4 28.51 11.72 -3.81
N PHE A 5 27.86 11.80 -4.98
CA PHE A 5 26.98 10.74 -5.45
C PHE A 5 27.78 9.50 -5.88
N LEU A 6 28.91 9.71 -6.56
CA LEU A 6 29.80 8.62 -6.95
C LEU A 6 30.35 7.90 -5.72
N ASP A 7 30.79 8.66 -4.72
CA ASP A 7 31.29 8.12 -3.45
C ASP A 7 30.22 7.31 -2.70
N LEU A 8 28.98 7.83 -2.66
CA LEU A 8 27.84 7.10 -2.08
C LEU A 8 27.64 5.74 -2.77
N LEU A 9 27.66 5.72 -4.11
CA LEU A 9 27.48 4.48 -4.86
C LEU A 9 28.62 3.50 -4.64
N THR A 10 29.87 3.96 -4.67
CA THR A 10 31.03 3.07 -4.51
C THR A 10 31.09 2.46 -3.11
N THR A 11 30.73 3.23 -2.08
CA THR A 11 30.75 2.76 -0.69
C THR A 11 29.54 1.87 -0.36
N LEU A 12 28.37 2.10 -0.96
CA LEU A 12 27.21 1.20 -0.85
C LEU A 12 27.42 -0.12 -1.60
N LEU A 13 28.06 -0.08 -2.77
CA LEU A 13 28.30 -1.24 -3.63
C LEU A 13 29.65 -1.91 -3.39
N GLU A 14 30.27 -1.65 -2.23
CA GLU A 14 31.49 -2.33 -1.80
C GLU A 14 31.25 -3.84 -1.72
N LYS A 15 32.18 -4.60 -2.33
CA LYS A 15 32.09 -6.05 -2.46
C LYS A 15 32.27 -6.73 -1.11
N ASP A 16 33.20 -6.24 -0.32
CA ASP A 16 33.41 -6.70 1.05
C ASP A 16 32.34 -6.13 1.98
N PRO A 17 31.45 -6.95 2.56
CA PRO A 17 30.39 -6.47 3.45
C PRO A 17 30.92 -5.70 4.66
N SER A 18 32.12 -6.03 5.17
CA SER A 18 32.71 -5.39 6.35
C SER A 18 33.13 -3.93 6.11
N ARG A 19 33.33 -3.57 4.84
CA ARG A 19 33.73 -2.23 4.39
C ARG A 19 32.57 -1.44 3.78
N ARG A 20 31.40 -2.08 3.62
CA ARG A 20 30.22 -1.47 3.02
C ARG A 20 29.66 -0.37 3.93
N LEU A 21 29.23 0.74 3.31
CA LEU A 21 28.57 1.82 4.02
C LEU A 21 27.38 1.29 4.83
N GLY A 22 27.37 1.60 6.13
CA GLY A 22 26.37 1.12 7.09
C GLY A 22 26.67 -0.24 7.73
N TYR A 23 27.86 -0.82 7.53
CA TYR A 23 28.29 -2.00 8.31
C TYR A 23 28.65 -1.63 9.76
N LEU A 24 29.37 -0.53 9.98
CA LEU A 24 29.91 -0.18 11.31
C LEU A 24 28.84 0.46 12.21
N ASN A 25 28.19 1.54 11.76
CA ASN A 25 27.17 2.24 12.57
C ASN A 25 25.76 2.14 11.97
N GLY A 26 25.54 1.19 11.07
CA GLY A 26 24.22 0.95 10.48
C GLY A 26 23.71 2.13 9.67
N ILE A 27 22.44 2.47 9.86
CA ILE A 27 21.78 3.55 9.12
C ILE A 27 22.38 4.95 9.41
N ALA A 28 23.10 5.14 10.52
CA ALA A 28 23.71 6.43 10.84
C ALA A 28 24.76 6.82 9.78
N ASP A 29 25.62 5.89 9.37
CA ASP A 29 26.64 6.11 8.33
C ASP A 29 26.00 6.57 7.01
N VAL A 30 24.85 6.00 6.64
CA VAL A 30 24.13 6.35 5.42
C VAL A 30 23.52 7.75 5.53
N LYS A 31 22.91 8.09 6.68
CA LYS A 31 22.27 9.39 6.91
C LYS A 31 23.25 10.56 6.95
N ASP A 32 24.46 10.29 7.45
CA ASP A 32 25.53 11.28 7.63
C ASP A 32 26.40 11.45 6.38
N HIS A 33 26.20 10.62 5.35
CA HIS A 33 26.95 10.69 4.10
C HIS A 33 26.80 12.05 3.41
N ALA A 34 27.89 12.57 2.82
CA ALA A 34 27.94 13.91 2.24
C ALA A 34 26.88 14.18 1.17
N TRP A 35 26.47 13.15 0.42
CA TRP A 35 25.40 13.23 -0.57
C TRP A 35 24.04 13.65 0.03
N PHE A 36 23.77 13.25 1.28
CA PHE A 36 22.52 13.58 1.99
C PHE A 36 22.62 14.88 2.80
N ARG A 37 23.73 15.63 2.70
CA ARG A 37 23.92 16.88 3.45
C ARG A 37 22.74 17.83 3.22
N GLY A 38 22.14 18.30 4.31
CA GLY A 38 20.97 19.18 4.28
C GLY A 38 19.62 18.45 4.30
N THR A 39 19.60 17.11 4.26
CA THR A 39 18.37 16.33 4.39
C THR A 39 17.90 16.32 5.84
N ASN A 40 16.69 16.83 6.09
CA ASN A 40 16.02 16.66 7.39
C ASN A 40 15.28 15.32 7.43
N TRP A 41 15.93 14.30 8.00
CA TRP A 41 15.38 12.95 8.12
C TRP A 41 14.11 12.86 8.99
N ASP A 42 13.88 13.81 9.90
CA ASP A 42 12.66 13.84 10.70
C ASP A 42 11.46 14.28 9.86
N SER A 43 11.63 15.30 9.03
CA SER A 43 10.59 15.76 8.11
C SER A 43 10.30 14.73 7.01
N VAL A 44 11.32 14.01 6.52
CA VAL A 44 11.12 12.86 5.61
C VAL A 44 10.21 11.82 6.28
N ARG A 45 10.52 11.42 7.52
CA ARG A 45 9.75 10.39 8.25
C ARG A 45 8.31 10.79 8.53
N LYS A 46 8.09 12.09 8.79
CA LYS A 46 6.76 12.64 9.05
C LYS A 46 5.97 12.94 7.77
N ASN A 47 6.52 12.65 6.59
CA ASN A 47 5.93 12.97 5.29
C ASN A 47 5.64 14.48 5.12
N GLU A 48 6.47 15.34 5.70
CA GLU A 48 6.32 16.81 5.64
C GLU A 48 6.94 17.40 4.37
N LEU A 49 7.82 16.65 3.70
CA LEU A 49 8.47 17.07 2.46
C LEU A 49 7.60 16.71 1.26
N VAL A 50 7.43 17.66 0.33
CA VAL A 50 6.75 17.39 -0.94
C VAL A 50 7.66 16.47 -1.78
N PRO A 51 7.17 15.31 -2.23
CA PRO A 51 7.97 14.42 -3.07
C PRO A 51 8.26 15.10 -4.42
N PRO A 52 9.46 14.92 -4.99
CA PRO A 52 9.85 15.56 -6.25
C PRO A 52 9.05 15.05 -7.45
N ILE A 53 8.52 13.83 -7.36
CA ILE A 53 7.66 13.21 -8.37
C ILE A 53 6.34 12.89 -7.68
N LEU A 54 5.28 13.56 -8.13
CA LEU A 54 3.92 13.22 -7.77
C LEU A 54 3.42 12.21 -8.81
N PRO A 55 3.04 10.98 -8.40
CA PRO A 55 2.45 10.04 -9.34
C PRO A 55 1.17 10.65 -9.93
N LYS A 56 0.88 10.30 -11.19
CA LYS A 56 -0.38 10.73 -11.80
C LYS A 56 -1.54 10.24 -10.93
N PRO A 57 -2.62 11.03 -10.79
CA PRO A 57 -3.82 10.58 -10.12
C PRO A 57 -4.21 9.20 -10.68
N ALA A 58 -4.43 8.26 -9.77
CA ALA A 58 -4.97 6.98 -10.17
C ALA A 58 -6.31 7.25 -10.86
N GLY A 59 -6.58 6.58 -11.99
CA GLY A 59 -7.86 6.70 -12.68
C GLY A 59 -8.99 6.19 -11.80
N ASP A 60 -10.21 6.15 -12.34
CA ASP A 60 -11.39 5.70 -11.58
C ASP A 60 -11.23 4.27 -11.00
N ASP A 61 -10.36 3.45 -11.61
CA ASP A 61 -10.02 2.08 -11.24
C ASP A 61 -8.77 1.94 -10.34
N TRP A 62 -8.05 3.03 -10.10
CA TRP A 62 -6.83 3.10 -9.29
C TRP A 62 -5.65 2.23 -9.75
N VAL A 63 -5.66 1.68 -10.98
CA VAL A 63 -4.65 0.71 -11.43
C VAL A 63 -3.61 1.25 -12.42
N ASN A 64 -3.67 2.52 -12.78
CA ASN A 64 -2.81 3.14 -13.81
C ASN A 64 -1.29 3.09 -13.56
N ASN A 65 -0.85 2.76 -12.35
CA ASN A 65 0.57 2.64 -11.99
C ASN A 65 1.04 1.18 -11.91
N PHE A 66 0.19 0.21 -12.27
CA PHE A 66 0.52 -1.20 -12.37
C PHE A 66 0.71 -1.59 -13.83
N ASP A 67 1.48 -2.67 -14.07
CA ASP A 67 1.66 -3.19 -15.42
C ASP A 67 0.34 -3.81 -15.93
N PRO A 68 -0.14 -3.41 -17.14
CA PRO A 68 -1.33 -3.99 -17.75
C PRO A 68 -1.31 -5.51 -17.85
N GLN A 69 -0.12 -6.12 -17.97
CA GLN A 69 0.04 -7.58 -18.00
C GLN A 69 -0.62 -8.27 -16.80
N PHE A 70 -0.75 -7.60 -15.65
CA PHE A 70 -1.41 -8.14 -14.46
C PHE A 70 -2.85 -7.65 -14.31
N THR A 71 -3.12 -6.37 -14.60
CA THR A 71 -4.47 -5.79 -14.40
C THR A 71 -5.49 -6.31 -15.41
N GLU A 72 -5.03 -6.78 -16.57
CA GLU A 72 -5.86 -7.38 -17.61
C GLU A 72 -6.07 -8.90 -17.43
N GLN A 73 -5.42 -9.51 -16.43
CA GLN A 73 -5.61 -10.94 -16.15
C GLN A 73 -7.01 -11.23 -15.60
N PRO A 74 -7.52 -12.46 -15.79
CA PRO A 74 -8.72 -12.90 -15.11
C PRO A 74 -8.57 -12.77 -13.59
N HIS A 75 -9.52 -12.09 -12.94
CA HIS A 75 -9.55 -11.92 -11.49
C HIS A 75 -10.11 -13.19 -10.81
N ALA A 76 -9.46 -14.32 -11.06
CA ALA A 76 -9.82 -15.63 -10.55
C ALA A 76 -8.60 -16.29 -9.90
N LEU A 77 -8.84 -17.04 -8.84
CA LEU A 77 -7.81 -17.89 -8.25
C LEU A 77 -7.59 -19.10 -9.16
N ASN A 78 -6.35 -19.55 -9.25
CA ASN A 78 -6.07 -20.83 -9.90
C ASN A 78 -6.45 -21.95 -8.94
N ASP A 79 -7.55 -22.65 -9.24
CA ASP A 79 -8.06 -23.77 -8.46
C ASP A 79 -7.37 -25.11 -8.80
N GLU A 80 -6.23 -25.08 -9.50
CA GLU A 80 -5.41 -26.28 -9.70
C GLU A 80 -5.19 -26.97 -8.36
N LYS A 81 -5.87 -28.12 -8.21
CA LYS A 81 -6.07 -28.82 -6.94
C LYS A 81 -4.76 -28.91 -6.19
N LEU A 82 -4.76 -28.36 -4.98
CA LEU A 82 -3.77 -28.67 -3.94
C LEU A 82 -3.45 -30.16 -4.04
N HIS A 83 -2.18 -30.49 -4.28
CA HIS A 83 -1.74 -31.87 -4.39
C HIS A 83 -2.17 -32.59 -3.11
N GLU A 84 -3.09 -33.54 -3.23
CA GLU A 84 -3.59 -34.36 -2.12
C GLU A 84 -2.39 -35.09 -1.50
N GLY A 85 -1.85 -34.54 -0.41
CA GLY A 85 -0.64 -35.08 0.24
C GLY A 85 0.11 -34.10 1.15
N THR A 86 -0.19 -32.81 1.14
CA THR A 86 0.56 -31.83 1.95
C THR A 86 0.07 -31.75 3.39
N LEU A 87 0.65 -32.59 4.27
CA LEU A 87 0.90 -32.38 5.71
C LEU A 87 -0.29 -31.86 6.58
N ASN A 88 -0.09 -31.74 7.90
CA ASN A 88 -1.12 -31.19 8.79
C ASN A 88 -1.20 -29.65 8.62
N LEU A 89 -1.65 -29.16 7.45
CA LEU A 89 -1.71 -27.75 7.11
C LEU A 89 -2.41 -26.91 8.20
N ALA A 90 -3.49 -27.43 8.76
CA ALA A 90 -4.21 -26.76 9.85
C ALA A 90 -3.37 -26.57 11.13
N LYS A 91 -2.40 -27.44 11.40
CA LYS A 91 -1.48 -27.31 12.54
C LYS A 91 -0.30 -26.39 12.23
N GLU A 92 0.24 -26.47 11.01
CA GLU A 92 1.38 -25.65 10.59
C GLU A 92 1.02 -24.16 10.44
N PHE A 93 -0.24 -23.87 10.09
CA PHE A 93 -0.75 -22.50 9.91
C PHE A 93 -1.66 -22.02 11.06
N ALA A 94 -1.65 -22.71 12.21
CA ALA A 94 -2.36 -22.24 13.39
C ALA A 94 -1.81 -20.87 13.84
N GLY A 95 -2.66 -19.85 13.95
CA GLY A 95 -2.26 -18.47 14.28
C GLY A 95 -1.81 -17.62 13.09
N PHE A 96 -2.06 -18.07 11.86
CA PHE A 96 -1.84 -17.27 10.65
C PHE A 96 -2.85 -16.12 10.50
N ASP A 97 -4.02 -16.24 11.12
CA ASP A 97 -5.02 -15.19 11.12
C ASP A 97 -4.53 -13.94 11.85
N TYR A 98 -4.67 -12.79 11.19
CA TYR A 98 -4.28 -11.51 11.73
C TYR A 98 -5.35 -10.48 11.41
N VAL A 99 -5.82 -9.78 12.44
CA VAL A 99 -6.65 -8.59 12.31
C VAL A 99 -5.88 -7.43 12.92
N ARG A 100 -5.59 -6.41 12.10
CA ARG A 100 -4.98 -5.17 12.59
C ARG A 100 -5.88 -4.58 13.68
N GLN A 101 -5.32 -4.40 14.88
CA GLN A 101 -6.00 -3.66 15.93
C GLN A 101 -6.14 -2.20 15.49
N MET A 102 -7.34 -1.85 15.02
CA MET A 102 -7.68 -0.49 14.65
C MET A 102 -7.90 0.30 15.94
N LEU A 103 -6.87 1.01 16.40
CA LEU A 103 -7.01 2.04 17.44
C LEU A 103 -7.72 3.25 16.82
N TRP A 104 -9.03 3.20 16.70
CA TRP A 104 -9.82 4.39 16.36
C TRP A 104 -9.92 5.27 17.62
N PRO A 105 -9.53 6.56 17.60
CA PRO A 105 -9.79 7.47 18.71
C PRO A 105 -11.30 7.55 18.90
N SER A 106 -11.80 7.22 20.10
CA SER A 106 -13.22 7.04 20.41
C SER A 106 -14.07 8.32 20.39
N THR A 107 -13.69 9.35 19.64
CA THR A 107 -14.38 10.65 19.62
C THR A 107 -14.44 11.22 18.22
N THR A 108 -15.47 10.86 17.47
CA THR A 108 -16.30 11.80 16.71
C THR A 108 -17.63 11.14 16.33
N PRO A 109 -18.78 11.63 16.82
CA PRO A 109 -20.07 11.29 16.24
C PRO A 109 -20.29 12.09 14.94
N THR A 110 -21.10 11.53 14.04
CA THR A 110 -21.65 12.16 12.82
C THR A 110 -20.73 12.36 11.62
N LEU A 111 -20.58 11.30 10.81
CA LEU A 111 -21.06 11.23 9.41
C LEU A 111 -20.80 9.79 8.92
N GLN A 112 -21.72 8.87 9.26
CA GLN A 112 -21.72 7.50 8.73
C GLN A 112 -22.07 7.55 7.25
N ASN A 113 -21.05 7.51 6.40
CA ASN A 113 -21.12 7.06 5.02
C ASN A 113 -19.74 6.58 4.52
N HIS A 114 -19.01 5.86 5.36
CA HIS A 114 -17.86 5.10 4.91
C HIS A 114 -18.10 3.61 5.18
N LEU A 115 -18.04 2.84 4.09
CA LEU A 115 -18.20 1.40 4.00
C LEU A 115 -17.60 0.70 5.23
N TYR A 116 -18.46 0.23 6.13
CA TYR A 116 -18.08 -0.79 7.10
C TYR A 116 -18.57 -2.13 6.56
N LEU A 117 -17.64 -2.97 6.11
CA LEU A 117 -17.86 -4.40 6.02
C LEU A 117 -18.11 -4.90 7.45
N ARG A 118 -19.38 -5.01 7.84
CA ARG A 118 -19.74 -5.77 9.04
C ARG A 118 -19.56 -7.24 8.71
N VAL A 119 -18.62 -7.89 9.40
CA VAL A 119 -18.59 -9.36 9.45
C VAL A 119 -19.79 -9.79 10.29
N LEU A 120 -20.91 -10.09 9.63
CA LEU A 120 -21.96 -10.90 10.20
C LEU A 120 -21.94 -12.23 9.46
N ASP A 121 -21.60 -13.28 10.21
CA ASP A 121 -21.86 -14.69 9.89
C ASP A 121 -21.29 -15.23 8.57
N GLY A 122 -19.97 -15.08 8.38
CA GLY A 122 -19.21 -15.97 7.48
C GLY A 122 -19.50 -15.84 5.99
N HIS A 123 -20.18 -14.78 5.54
CA HIS A 123 -20.42 -14.51 4.13
C HIS A 123 -19.69 -13.24 3.69
N PHE A 124 -18.65 -13.40 2.86
CA PHE A 124 -18.03 -12.29 2.13
C PHE A 124 -18.96 -11.85 1.00
N ALA A 125 -19.80 -10.84 1.24
CA ALA A 125 -20.60 -10.21 0.19
C ALA A 125 -19.90 -8.94 -0.32
N CYS A 126 -19.43 -8.95 -1.57
CA CYS A 126 -19.08 -7.74 -2.31
C CYS A 126 -20.39 -7.05 -2.74
N HIS A 127 -20.82 -6.02 -2.00
CA HIS A 127 -21.92 -5.18 -2.46
C HIS A 127 -21.43 -4.28 -3.60
N GLN A 128 -21.84 -4.59 -4.84
CA GLN A 128 -21.76 -3.62 -5.93
C GLN A 128 -22.59 -2.37 -5.55
N PRO A 129 -22.06 -1.14 -5.71
CA PRO A 129 -22.86 0.05 -5.51
C PRO A 129 -23.98 0.06 -6.54
N ALA A 130 -25.23 0.15 -6.07
CA ALA A 130 -26.40 0.22 -6.91
C ALA A 130 -26.26 1.39 -7.91
N ARG A 131 -26.35 1.07 -9.21
CA ARG A 131 -26.44 2.05 -10.29
C ARG A 131 -27.65 2.95 -10.02
N LEU A 132 -27.42 4.21 -9.66
CA LEU A 132 -28.46 5.23 -9.55
C LEU A 132 -29.19 5.35 -10.90
N SER A 133 -30.42 4.85 -10.96
CA SER A 133 -31.31 5.12 -12.08
C SER A 133 -31.67 6.60 -12.03
N LYS A 134 -31.44 7.31 -13.15
CA LYS A 134 -31.92 8.68 -13.30
C LYS A 134 -33.44 8.63 -13.28
N SER A 135 -34.05 9.07 -12.18
CA SER A 135 -35.50 9.28 -12.12
C SER A 135 -35.88 10.38 -13.11
N LYS A 136 -36.77 10.02 -14.04
CA LYS A 136 -37.48 10.92 -14.94
C LYS A 136 -38.13 12.03 -14.11
N VAL A 137 -37.81 13.29 -14.42
CA VAL A 137 -38.54 14.44 -13.89
C VAL A 137 -39.77 14.63 -14.77
N ASP A 138 -40.96 14.41 -14.21
CA ASP A 138 -42.21 14.74 -14.87
C ASP A 138 -42.42 16.26 -14.84
N PRO A 139 -42.86 16.90 -15.95
CA PRO A 139 -43.15 18.32 -15.96
C PRO A 139 -44.43 18.62 -15.15
N VAL A 140 -44.28 19.46 -14.12
CA VAL A 140 -45.39 19.98 -13.32
C VAL A 140 -46.26 20.88 -14.19
N THR A 141 -47.51 20.49 -14.38
CA THR A 141 -48.59 21.32 -14.91
C THR A 141 -49.05 22.34 -13.86
N GLY A 142 -49.21 23.61 -14.28
CA GLY A 142 -50.12 24.57 -13.65
C GLY A 142 -49.57 25.97 -13.44
N ARG A 143 -49.85 26.90 -14.36
CA ARG A 143 -51.05 27.76 -14.39
C ARG A 143 -51.16 28.45 -15.75
#